data_AF-A0A1I2FEV6-F1
#
_entry.id   AF-A0A1I2FEV6-F1
#
_cell.length_a   1.000
_cell.length_b   1.000
_cell.length_c   1.000
_cell.angle_alpha   90.00
_cell.angle_beta   90.00
_cell.angle_gamma   90.00
#
_symmetry.space_group_name_H-M   'P 1'
#
loop_
_entity.id
_entity.type
_entity.pdbx_description
1 polymer ?
#
loop_
_entity_poly.entity_id
_entity_poly.type
_entity_poly.pdbx_seq_one_letter_code
_entity_poly.pdbx_strand_id
1 'polypeptide(L)'
;MLKESNNLRSLAKGQATLHSLPVPDIRQEDVEITPLSKAMITDYQPLFRDSLRDIVQRNHDCKYVFEVFSLEEAMEIVNEHDSLGLIFFDFDMPDMRGLGGLGCLNEIAPSLPIIVSAHPEISKPLISR
;
A
#
# COMPACT_ATOMS: atom_id res chain seq x y z
N MET A 1 -22.39 50.57 -36.44
CA MET A 1 -21.29 49.65 -36.07
C MET A 1 -21.80 48.23 -36.22
N LEU A 2 -21.00 47.43 -36.92
CA LEU A 2 -21.00 45.99 -37.22
C LEU A 2 -22.32 45.18 -37.24
N LYS A 3 -22.55 44.66 -38.45
CA LYS A 3 -23.30 43.46 -38.81
C LYS A 3 -22.73 42.23 -38.08
N GLU A 4 -23.55 41.24 -37.78
CA GLU A 4 -23.33 39.88 -38.32
C GLU A 4 -24.56 38.98 -38.17
N SER A 5 -24.96 38.48 -39.33
CA SER A 5 -26.02 37.50 -39.54
C SER A 5 -25.43 36.09 -39.52
N ASN A 6 -26.29 35.11 -39.20
CA ASN A 6 -26.30 33.73 -39.72
C ASN A 6 -24.97 33.13 -40.16
N ASN A 7 -24.54 32.03 -39.53
CA ASN A 7 -24.10 30.82 -40.25
C ASN A 7 -23.97 29.61 -39.31
N LEU A 8 -25.09 28.94 -39.06
CA LEU A 8 -25.13 27.53 -38.64
C LEU A 8 -24.75 26.64 -39.82
N ARG A 9 -23.50 26.71 -40.28
CA ARG A 9 -22.86 25.77 -41.22
C ARG A 9 -21.35 25.91 -41.10
N SER A 10 -20.70 25.07 -40.29
CA SER A 10 -19.37 24.50 -40.58
C SER A 10 -18.80 23.75 -39.36
N LEU A 11 -19.38 22.60 -39.03
CA LEU A 11 -18.63 21.53 -38.33
C LEU A 11 -18.99 20.15 -38.90
N ALA A 12 -19.25 20.09 -40.21
CA ALA A 12 -19.16 18.87 -41.00
C ALA A 12 -17.90 18.96 -41.86
N LYS A 13 -16.75 18.67 -41.24
CA LYS A 13 -15.47 18.22 -41.85
C LYS A 13 -14.36 18.34 -40.82
N GLY A 14 -14.07 17.22 -40.20
CA GLY A 14 -12.94 17.04 -39.30
C GLY A 14 -13.08 15.63 -38.76
N GLN A 15 -12.46 14.67 -39.43
CA GLN A 15 -12.35 13.29 -38.96
C GLN A 15 -11.88 13.34 -37.51
N ALA A 16 -12.78 13.14 -36.55
CA ALA A 16 -12.39 12.70 -35.23
C ALA A 16 -11.87 11.29 -35.45
N THR A 17 -10.56 11.17 -35.58
CA THR A 17 -9.85 9.91 -35.39
C THR A 17 -10.41 9.29 -34.11
N LEU A 18 -11.21 8.24 -34.27
CA LEU A 18 -11.43 7.21 -33.27
C LEU A 18 -10.08 6.53 -33.04
N HIS A 19 -9.14 7.26 -32.46
CA HIS A 19 -8.03 6.66 -31.77
C HIS A 19 -8.61 6.21 -30.44
N SER A 20 -9.37 5.11 -30.47
CA SER A 20 -9.36 4.21 -29.35
C SER A 20 -7.88 3.97 -29.08
N LEU A 21 -7.35 4.53 -28.00
CA LEU A 21 -6.11 4.01 -27.46
C LEU A 21 -6.30 2.50 -27.42
N PRO A 22 -5.34 1.69 -27.92
CA PRO A 22 -5.40 0.27 -27.69
C PRO A 22 -5.38 0.12 -26.16
N VAL A 23 -6.55 -0.06 -25.56
CA VAL A 23 -6.64 -0.60 -24.21
C VAL A 23 -6.14 -2.01 -24.44
N PRO A 24 -4.92 -2.37 -23.98
CA PRO A 24 -4.51 -3.75 -24.06
C PRO A 24 -5.63 -4.55 -23.41
N ASP A 25 -6.12 -5.56 -24.13
CA ASP A 25 -6.89 -6.63 -23.53
C ASP A 25 -5.97 -7.21 -22.46
N ILE A 26 -6.10 -6.71 -21.23
CA ILE A 26 -5.48 -7.32 -20.06
C ILE A 26 -6.28 -8.61 -19.90
N ARG A 27 -5.95 -9.58 -20.75
CA ARG A 27 -6.09 -10.98 -20.42
C ARG A 27 -5.50 -11.06 -19.03
N GLN A 28 -6.22 -11.69 -18.11
CA GLN A 28 -5.67 -12.13 -16.85
C GLN A 28 -4.51 -13.06 -17.22
N GLU A 29 -3.35 -12.48 -17.54
CA GLU A 29 -2.08 -13.14 -17.41
C GLU A 29 -2.10 -13.58 -15.96
N ASP A 30 -2.01 -14.90 -15.73
CA ASP A 30 -1.84 -15.46 -14.41
C ASP A 30 -0.71 -14.65 -13.77
N VAL A 31 -1.06 -13.69 -12.91
CA VAL A 31 -0.08 -12.90 -12.18
C VAL A 31 0.64 -13.95 -11.36
N GLU A 32 1.87 -14.26 -11.75
CA GLU A 32 2.69 -15.20 -11.02
C GLU A 32 2.90 -14.59 -9.63
N ILE A 33 2.06 -15.00 -8.68
CA ILE A 33 2.14 -14.55 -7.31
C ILE A 33 3.43 -15.16 -6.78
N THR A 34 4.46 -14.34 -6.65
CA THR A 34 5.70 -14.77 -6.02
C THR A 34 5.38 -15.17 -4.58
N PRO A 35 5.68 -16.41 -4.17
CA PRO A 35 5.33 -16.88 -2.84
C PRO A 35 6.11 -16.08 -1.78
N LEU A 36 5.38 -15.40 -0.91
CA LEU A 36 5.95 -14.58 0.15
C LEU A 36 6.35 -15.49 1.31
N SER A 37 7.56 -16.03 1.30
CA SER A 37 7.94 -17.07 2.29
C SER A 37 7.81 -16.63 3.76
N LYS A 38 8.11 -15.36 4.06
CA LYS A 38 7.99 -14.80 5.43
C LYS A 38 7.51 -13.35 5.40
N ALA A 39 6.68 -12.99 6.37
CA ALA A 39 6.20 -11.63 6.60
C ALA A 39 6.32 -11.24 8.07
N MET A 40 6.33 -9.94 8.37
CA MET A 40 6.31 -9.40 9.73
C MET A 40 5.17 -8.40 9.90
N ILE A 41 4.50 -8.41 11.06
CA ILE A 41 3.40 -7.50 11.41
C ILE A 41 3.74 -6.84 12.75
N THR A 42 3.65 -5.51 12.81
CA THR A 42 4.01 -4.71 14.00
C THR A 42 2.80 -4.01 14.62
N ASP A 43 1.61 -4.61 14.55
CA ASP A 43 0.34 -3.96 14.92
C ASP A 43 -0.18 -4.44 16.28
N TYR A 44 -0.61 -3.51 17.14
CA TYR A 44 -1.12 -3.82 18.48
C TYR A 44 -2.63 -4.13 18.51
N GLN A 45 -3.37 -3.92 17.43
CA GLN A 45 -4.79 -4.19 17.31
C GLN A 45 -5.04 -5.65 16.92
N PRO A 46 -5.60 -6.49 17.81
CA PRO A 46 -5.76 -7.92 17.56
C PRO A 46 -6.56 -8.23 16.30
N LEU A 47 -7.67 -7.52 16.06
CA LEU A 47 -8.55 -7.76 14.90
C LEU A 47 -7.84 -7.50 13.56
N PHE A 48 -7.06 -6.41 13.48
CA PHE A 48 -6.36 -6.06 12.25
C PHE A 48 -5.20 -7.02 12.01
N ARG A 49 -4.42 -7.31 13.06
CA ARG A 49 -3.33 -8.29 13.03
C ARG A 49 -3.83 -9.68 12.60
N ASP A 50 -4.94 -10.14 13.16
CA ASP A 50 -5.51 -11.44 12.82
C ASP A 50 -5.99 -11.50 11.38
N SER A 51 -6.63 -10.43 10.91
CA SER A 51 -7.08 -10.32 9.52
C SER A 51 -5.90 -10.29 8.54
N LEU A 52 -4.86 -9.52 8.84
CA LEU A 52 -3.66 -9.45 7.99
C LEU A 52 -2.94 -10.78 7.93
N ARG A 53 -2.74 -11.46 9.07
CA ARG A 53 -2.14 -12.80 9.13
C ARG A 53 -2.89 -13.77 8.23
N ASP A 54 -4.21 -13.80 8.35
CA ASP A 54 -5.08 -14.64 7.55
C ASP A 54 -4.96 -14.35 6.04
N ILE A 55 -4.91 -13.07 5.66
CA ILE A 55 -4.79 -12.64 4.25
C ILE A 55 -3.45 -13.07 3.67
N VAL A 56 -2.34 -12.81 4.37
CA VAL A 56 -1.00 -13.10 3.82
C VAL A 56 -0.73 -14.60 3.74
N GLN A 57 -1.23 -15.38 4.71
CA GLN A 57 -1.08 -16.83 4.70
C GLN A 57 -1.91 -17.48 3.59
N ARG A 58 -3.15 -17.02 3.36
CA ARG A 58 -4.06 -17.63 2.37
C ARG A 58 -3.79 -17.19 0.94
N ASN A 59 -3.43 -15.92 0.71
CA ASN A 59 -3.34 -15.37 -0.64
C ASN A 59 -1.93 -15.40 -1.25
N HIS A 60 -0.89 -15.55 -0.42
CA HIS A 60 0.50 -15.47 -0.86
C HIS A 60 1.34 -16.69 -0.43
N ASP A 61 0.69 -17.78 0.01
CA ASP A 61 1.31 -18.98 0.56
C ASP A 61 2.40 -18.67 1.60
N CYS A 62 2.14 -17.67 2.45
CA CYS A 62 3.10 -17.22 3.43
C CYS A 62 3.30 -18.26 4.51
N LYS A 63 4.52 -18.81 4.60
CA LYS A 63 4.84 -19.90 5.52
C LYS A 63 4.96 -19.44 6.96
N TYR A 64 5.48 -18.23 7.17
CA TYR A 64 5.75 -17.69 8.50
C TYR A 64 5.37 -16.22 8.59
N VAL A 65 4.62 -15.88 9.63
CA VAL A 65 4.30 -14.50 9.98
C VAL A 65 4.88 -14.24 11.36
N PHE A 66 5.77 -13.27 11.45
CA PHE A 66 6.30 -12.77 12.72
C PHE A 66 5.39 -11.66 13.24
N GLU A 67 5.08 -11.71 14.53
CA GLU A 67 4.35 -10.66 15.22
C GLU A 67 5.31 -10.04 16.22
N VAL A 68 5.60 -8.76 16.05
CA VAL A 68 6.57 -8.05 16.87
C VAL A 68 5.91 -6.83 17.50
N PHE A 69 6.34 -6.48 18.71
CA PHE A 69 5.74 -5.39 19.48
C PHE A 69 6.73 -4.29 19.84
N SER A 70 7.96 -4.38 19.33
CA SER A 70 9.00 -3.36 19.52
C SER A 70 9.92 -3.24 18.31
N LEU A 71 10.53 -2.06 18.15
CA LEU A 71 11.54 -1.86 17.11
C LEU A 71 12.76 -2.78 17.27
N GLU A 72 13.16 -3.09 18.51
CA GLU A 72 14.30 -3.96 18.80
C GLU A 72 14.06 -5.38 18.26
N GLU A 73 12.93 -5.98 18.62
CA GLU A 73 12.50 -7.29 18.11
C GLU A 73 12.35 -7.28 16.58
N ALA A 74 11.79 -6.20 16.01
CA ALA A 74 11.67 -6.05 14.55
C ALA A 74 13.04 -6.05 13.86
N MET A 75 14.03 -5.37 14.43
CA MET A 75 15.40 -5.34 13.90
C MET A 75 16.10 -6.70 14.04
N GLU A 76 15.89 -7.43 15.14
CA GLU A 76 16.40 -8.79 15.31
C GLU A 76 15.87 -9.71 14.19
N ILE A 77 14.55 -9.70 13.97
CA ILE A 77 13.90 -10.49 12.90
C ILE A 77 14.45 -10.14 11.52
N VAL A 78 14.66 -8.86 11.21
CA VAL A 78 15.24 -8.43 9.92
C VAL A 78 16.68 -8.94 9.76
N ASN A 79 17.49 -8.90 10.82
CA ASN A 79 18.88 -9.36 10.77
C ASN A 79 19.00 -10.90 10.72
N GLU A 80 18.09 -11.64 11.35
CA GLU A 80 18.14 -13.11 11.40
C GLU A 80 17.50 -13.78 10.17
N HIS A 81 16.68 -13.05 9.42
CA HIS A 81 15.89 -13.61 8.33
C HIS A 81 16.03 -12.84 7.03
N ASP A 82 17.13 -13.09 6.30
CA ASP A 82 17.37 -12.59 4.94
C ASP A 82 16.23 -12.89 3.94
N SER A 83 15.44 -13.91 4.22
CA SER A 83 14.28 -14.32 3.41
C SER A 83 12.97 -13.60 3.80
N LEU A 84 13.01 -12.62 4.71
CA LEU A 84 11.86 -11.79 5.03
C LEU A 84 11.50 -10.96 3.80
N GLY A 85 10.24 -11.02 3.36
CA GLY A 85 9.83 -10.40 2.11
C GLY A 85 8.91 -9.19 2.26
N LEU A 86 8.35 -8.96 3.45
CA LEU A 86 7.40 -7.88 3.68
C LEU A 86 7.25 -7.55 5.17
N ILE A 87 7.13 -6.25 5.48
CA ILE A 87 6.75 -5.75 6.80
C ILE A 87 5.43 -4.96 6.69
N PHE A 88 4.45 -5.30 7.53
CA PHE A 88 3.30 -4.44 7.85
C PHE A 88 3.62 -3.65 9.11
N PHE A 89 3.88 -2.36 8.91
CA PHE A 89 4.32 -1.44 9.96
C PHE A 89 3.15 -0.58 10.44
N ASP A 90 2.73 -0.75 11.69
CA ASP A 90 1.79 0.17 12.33
C ASP A 90 2.52 1.43 12.79
N PHE A 91 2.19 2.56 12.16
CA PHE A 91 2.81 3.84 12.43
C PHE A 91 2.51 4.36 13.83
N ASP A 92 1.34 4.03 14.37
CA ASP A 92 0.87 4.57 15.63
C ASP A 92 1.40 3.77 16.83
N MET A 93 2.10 2.65 16.59
CA MET A 93 2.69 1.86 17.66
C MET A 93 3.86 2.62 18.31
N PRO A 94 3.74 3.04 19.60
CA PRO A 94 4.75 3.88 20.24
C PRO A 94 6.15 3.26 20.25
N ASP A 95 6.22 1.96 20.48
CA ASP A 95 7.48 1.22 20.60
C ASP A 95 8.17 0.97 19.24
N MET A 96 7.52 1.33 18.13
CA MET A 96 8.11 1.32 16.77
C MET A 96 8.74 2.65 16.38
N ARG A 97 8.56 3.72 17.16
CA ARG A 97 9.18 5.03 16.90
C ARG A 97 8.82 5.66 15.53
N GLY A 98 7.67 5.28 14.94
CA GLY A 98 7.13 5.86 13.70
C GLY A 98 8.17 5.98 12.57
N LEU A 99 8.36 7.19 12.04
CA LEU A 99 9.35 7.47 10.98
C LEU A 99 10.79 7.09 11.37
N GLY A 100 11.17 7.25 12.64
CA GLY A 100 12.51 6.88 13.10
C GLY A 100 12.76 5.39 12.99
N GLY A 101 11.78 4.56 13.37
CA GLY A 101 11.86 3.11 13.22
C GLY A 101 11.86 2.67 11.77
N LEU A 102 11.05 3.29 10.91
CA LEU A 102 11.10 3.06 9.46
C LEU A 102 12.49 3.36 8.89
N GLY A 103 13.12 4.46 9.34
CA GLY A 103 14.50 4.80 8.98
C GLY A 103 15.47 3.68 9.36
N CYS A 104 15.43 3.20 10.61
CA CYS A 104 16.28 2.10 11.06
C CYS A 104 16.08 0.81 10.25
N LEU A 105 14.82 0.42 9.99
CA LEU A 105 14.51 -0.78 9.20
C LEU A 105 15.01 -0.65 7.76
N ASN A 106 14.83 0.53 7.15
CA ASN A 106 15.29 0.80 5.79
C ASN A 106 16.81 0.92 5.68
N GLU A 107 17.51 1.35 6.73
CA GLU A 107 18.98 1.36 6.77
C GLU A 107 19.55 -0.07 6.79
N ILE A 108 18.91 -0.97 7.54
CA ILE A 108 19.35 -2.38 7.66
C ILE A 108 18.98 -3.17 6.40
N ALA A 109 17.77 -2.99 5.88
CA ALA A 109 17.27 -3.71 4.71
C ALA A 109 16.60 -2.77 3.68
N PRO A 110 17.38 -2.02 2.89
CA PRO A 110 16.84 -0.99 1.97
C PRO A 110 15.92 -1.52 0.86
N SER A 111 16.03 -2.80 0.54
CA SER A 111 15.21 -3.46 -0.48
C SER A 111 13.97 -4.16 0.07
N LEU A 112 13.82 -4.23 1.40
CA LEU A 112 12.70 -4.91 2.04
C LEU A 112 11.44 -4.03 1.94
N PRO A 113 10.38 -4.49 1.27
CA PRO A 113 9.14 -3.74 1.20
C PRO A 113 8.50 -3.53 2.58
N ILE A 114 8.09 -2.30 2.85
CA ILE A 114 7.36 -1.93 4.08
C ILE A 114 6.03 -1.28 3.68
N ILE A 115 4.93 -1.89 4.11
CA ILE A 115 3.58 -1.32 4.01
C ILE A 115 3.28 -0.64 5.34
N VAL A 116 3.06 0.67 5.29
CA VAL A 116 2.73 1.45 6.48
C VAL A 116 1.21 1.53 6.64
N SER A 117 0.72 1.11 7.80
CA SER A 117 -0.64 1.34 8.26
C SER A 117 -0.65 2.49 9.26
N ALA A 118 -1.66 3.35 9.20
CA ALA A 118 -1.86 4.41 10.17
C ALA A 118 -3.37 4.60 10.38
N HIS A 119 -3.75 4.81 11.63
CA HIS A 119 -5.11 5.08 12.06
C HIS A 119 -5.26 6.57 12.29
N PRO A 120 -6.00 7.30 11.42
CA PRO A 120 -6.30 8.69 11.72
C PRO A 120 -7.15 8.73 13.00
N GLU A 121 -6.57 9.22 14.09
CA GLU A 121 -7.30 9.69 15.26
C GLU A 121 -8.37 10.68 14.77
N ILE A 122 -9.63 10.23 14.70
CA ILE A 122 -10.75 11.16 14.50
C ILE A 122 -10.84 11.94 15.81
N SER A 123 -10.17 13.09 15.86
CA SER A 123 -10.25 14.04 16.94
C SER A 123 -11.71 14.18 17.35
N LYS A 124 -12.06 13.79 18.59
CA LYS A 124 -13.41 13.96 19.14
C LYS A 124 -13.84 15.39 18.84
N PRO A 125 -15.04 15.64 18.29
CA PRO A 125 -15.49 17.00 18.06
C PRO A 125 -15.40 17.74 19.39
N LEU A 126 -14.66 18.86 19.39
CA LEU A 126 -14.63 19.82 20.47
C LEU A 126 -16.05 20.39 20.62
N ILE A 127 -16.91 19.70 21.38
CA ILE A 127 -18.16 20.28 21.83
C ILE A 127 -17.76 21.24 22.96
N SER A 128 -17.46 22.49 22.62
CA SER A 128 -17.37 23.55 23.63
C SER A 128 -18.77 23.73 24.23
N ARG A 129 -18.90 23.40 25.51
CA ARG A 129 -20.07 23.80 26.31
C ARG A 129 -19.91 25.22 26.82
#